data_AF-A0A7C3XM50-F1
#
_entry.id   AF-A0A7C3XM50-F1
#
_cell.length_a   1.000
_cell.length_b   1.000
_cell.length_c   1.000
_cell.angle_alpha   90.00
_cell.angle_beta   90.00
_cell.angle_gamma   90.00
#
_symmetry.space_group_name_H-M   'P 1'
#
loop_
_entity.id
_entity.type
_entity.pdbx_description
1 polymer ?
#
loop_
_entity_poly.entity_id
_entity_poly.type
_entity_poly.pdbx_seq_one_letter_code
_entity_poly.pdbx_strand_id
1 'polypeptide(L)'
;MDLERVRGKSLLTLPRVHVGQMIGLLEVLEDFKGRVDAAKVADDLILELDDLLPAVDAAELLGFLKVESGDLILTEEGRQFLAKGASGRKKFLNEHIMKLSAFKAIVDFLRSHKNHEVTREELLEFLRKEMSDEDAESAIPWIVEWGRYSLILHYDSNNGKLKILRTPK
;
A
#
# COMPACT_ATOMS: atom_id res chain seq x y z
N MET A 1 11.07 14.14 21.67
CA MET A 1 10.53 12.76 21.77
C MET A 1 10.99 12.07 20.51
N ASP A 2 12.02 11.25 20.62
CA ASP A 2 12.71 10.64 19.49
C ASP A 2 11.81 9.61 18.79
N LEU A 3 11.32 9.95 17.58
CA LEU A 3 10.52 9.06 16.73
C LEU A 3 11.37 7.98 16.02
N GLU A 4 12.67 7.92 16.31
CA GLU A 4 13.65 7.01 15.71
C GLU A 4 13.80 5.67 16.46
N ARG A 5 12.75 5.21 17.17
CA ARG A 5 12.87 4.01 18.01
C ARG A 5 11.61 3.13 17.96
N VAL A 6 11.42 2.43 16.84
CA VAL A 6 11.31 0.95 16.69
C VAL A 6 11.07 0.67 15.19
N ARG A 7 12.10 0.81 14.34
CA ARG A 7 12.15 0.08 13.07
C ARG A 7 13.07 -1.12 13.27
N GLY A 8 12.50 -2.18 13.86
CA GLY A 8 13.02 -3.52 13.60
C GLY A 8 13.16 -3.69 12.09
N LYS A 9 14.24 -4.33 11.65
CA LYS A 9 14.72 -4.42 10.26
C LYS A 9 13.58 -4.83 9.30
N SER A 10 12.79 -3.88 8.83
CA SER A 10 11.86 -4.05 7.73
C SER A 10 12.48 -3.33 6.54
N LEU A 11 13.14 -4.12 5.68
CA LEU A 11 13.69 -3.65 4.41
C LEU A 11 12.57 -3.40 3.38
N LEU A 12 11.35 -3.89 3.64
CA LEU A 12 10.23 -3.88 2.73
C LEU A 12 9.07 -3.04 3.30
N THR A 13 9.01 -1.77 2.92
CA THR A 13 7.88 -0.89 3.27
C THR A 13 6.65 -1.26 2.43
N LEU A 14 5.54 -1.52 3.11
CA LEU A 14 4.25 -1.86 2.51
C LEU A 14 3.15 -1.00 3.14
N PRO A 15 2.13 -0.58 2.38
CA PRO A 15 0.98 0.08 2.98
C PRO A 15 0.18 -0.92 3.83
N ARG A 16 -0.11 -0.57 5.10
CA ARG A 16 -0.80 -1.42 6.08
C ARG A 16 -2.24 -0.96 6.32
N VAL A 17 -2.96 -0.71 5.23
CA VAL A 17 -4.33 -0.19 5.22
C VAL A 17 -5.06 -0.69 3.96
N HIS A 18 -6.39 -0.72 3.97
CA HIS A 18 -7.13 -1.03 2.76
C HIS A 18 -7.00 0.09 1.72
N VAL A 19 -6.94 -0.29 0.43
CA VAL A 19 -6.82 0.70 -0.66
C VAL A 19 -7.99 1.68 -0.64
N GLY A 20 -9.20 1.20 -0.30
CA GLY A 20 -10.39 2.03 -0.18
C GLY A 20 -10.29 3.10 0.91
N GLN A 21 -9.65 2.82 2.04
CA GLN A 21 -9.46 3.79 3.12
C GLN A 21 -8.50 4.90 2.69
N MET A 22 -7.40 4.55 2.02
CA MET A 22 -6.48 5.52 1.42
C MET A 22 -7.18 6.39 0.37
N ILE A 23 -7.99 5.79 -0.51
CA ILE A 23 -8.80 6.55 -1.48
C ILE A 23 -9.76 7.51 -0.77
N GLY A 24 -10.48 7.05 0.25
CA GLY A 24 -11.43 7.86 1.00
C GLY A 24 -10.75 9.05 1.68
N LEU A 25 -9.56 8.86 2.27
CA LEU A 25 -8.77 9.97 2.81
C LEU A 25 -8.44 11.01 1.73
N LEU A 26 -7.95 10.59 0.57
CA LEU A 26 -7.63 11.52 -0.52
C LEU A 26 -8.86 12.30 -1.00
N GLU A 27 -10.03 11.65 -1.07
CA GLU A 27 -11.30 12.29 -1.42
C GLU A 27 -11.70 13.35 -0.37
N VAL A 28 -11.55 13.06 0.93
CA VAL A 28 -11.75 14.04 2.01
C VAL A 28 -10.79 15.23 1.87
N LEU A 29 -9.51 14.98 1.59
CA LEU A 29 -8.55 16.07 1.36
C LEU A 29 -8.96 16.96 0.18
N GLU A 30 -9.44 16.38 -0.91
CA GLU A 30 -9.94 17.14 -2.07
C GLU A 30 -11.14 18.04 -1.70
N ASP A 31 -12.04 17.55 -0.85
CA ASP A 31 -13.17 18.35 -0.31
C ASP A 31 -12.68 19.55 0.52
N PHE A 32 -11.58 19.38 1.27
CA PHE A 32 -10.84 20.45 1.96
C PHE A 32 -9.92 21.28 1.04
N LYS A 33 -10.11 21.23 -0.28
CA LYS A 33 -9.27 21.94 -1.27
C LYS A 33 -7.80 21.52 -1.27
N GLY A 34 -7.52 20.34 -0.71
CA GLY A 34 -6.23 19.66 -0.72
C GLY A 34 -5.28 20.04 0.40
N ARG A 35 -5.73 20.76 1.44
CA ARG A 35 -4.92 21.02 2.64
C ARG A 35 -5.78 21.12 3.88
N VAL A 36 -5.49 20.30 4.88
CA VAL A 36 -6.21 20.31 6.17
C VAL A 36 -5.35 19.67 7.26
N ASP A 37 -5.48 20.18 8.49
CA ASP A 37 -4.84 19.60 9.67
C ASP A 37 -5.35 18.17 9.94
N ALA A 38 -4.44 17.25 10.27
CA ALA A 38 -4.79 15.84 10.46
C ALA A 38 -5.77 15.60 11.61
N ALA A 39 -5.67 16.35 12.71
CA ALA A 39 -6.59 16.23 13.84
C ALA A 39 -7.99 16.70 13.46
N LYS A 40 -8.09 17.76 12.64
CA LYS A 40 -9.37 18.19 12.09
C LYS A 40 -10.03 17.11 11.21
N VAL A 41 -9.26 16.43 10.35
CA VAL A 41 -9.79 15.33 9.54
C VAL A 41 -10.29 14.19 10.43
N ALA A 42 -9.53 13.81 11.46
CA ALA A 42 -9.93 12.77 12.40
C ALA A 42 -11.24 13.14 13.12
N ASP A 43 -11.35 14.37 13.62
CA ASP A 43 -12.56 14.89 14.28
C ASP A 43 -13.78 14.86 13.35
N ASP A 44 -13.64 15.33 12.10
CA ASP A 44 -14.72 15.37 11.12
C ASP A 44 -15.18 13.96 10.69
N LEU A 45 -14.28 12.96 10.74
CA LEU A 45 -14.59 11.56 10.47
C LEU A 45 -15.02 10.76 11.72
N ILE A 46 -15.01 11.38 12.91
CA ILE A 46 -15.27 10.73 14.20
C ILE A 46 -14.33 9.52 14.39
N LEU A 47 -13.05 9.73 14.12
CA LEU A 47 -11.97 8.76 14.26
C LEU A 47 -10.97 9.23 15.31
N GLU A 48 -10.27 8.28 15.93
CA GLU A 48 -9.04 8.64 16.64
C GLU A 48 -7.97 9.01 15.61
N LEU A 49 -7.05 9.92 15.97
CA LEU A 49 -5.99 10.34 15.06
C LEU A 49 -5.14 9.13 14.60
N ASP A 50 -4.87 8.19 15.50
CA ASP A 50 -4.09 6.99 15.21
C ASP A 50 -4.78 6.06 14.19
N ASP A 51 -6.11 6.11 14.08
CA ASP A 51 -6.86 5.35 13.06
C ASP A 51 -6.72 5.96 11.65
N LEU A 52 -6.40 7.25 11.58
CA LEU A 52 -6.16 7.97 10.33
C LEU A 52 -4.76 7.70 9.77
N LEU A 53 -3.77 7.53 10.66
CA LEU A 53 -2.36 7.43 10.29
C LEU A 53 -2.03 6.34 9.27
N PRO A 54 -2.59 5.11 9.32
CA PRO A 54 -2.31 4.10 8.31
C PRO A 54 -2.68 4.51 6.88
N ALA A 55 -3.76 5.29 6.72
CA ALA A 55 -4.16 5.83 5.42
C ALA A 55 -3.22 6.97 4.96
N VAL A 56 -2.78 7.80 5.91
CA VAL A 56 -1.79 8.87 5.68
C VAL A 56 -0.46 8.27 5.23
N ASP A 57 0.08 7.30 5.98
CA ASP A 57 1.33 6.62 5.67
C ASP A 57 1.29 5.95 4.29
N ALA A 58 0.18 5.31 3.94
CA ALA A 58 0.00 4.67 2.64
C ALA A 58 0.00 5.68 1.48
N ALA A 59 -0.72 6.80 1.65
CA ALA A 59 -0.80 7.83 0.64
C ALA A 59 0.52 8.61 0.50
N GLU A 60 1.23 8.86 1.60
CA GLU A 60 2.55 9.50 1.58
C GLU A 60 3.60 8.59 0.94
N LEU A 61 3.61 7.29 1.28
CA LEU A 61 4.49 6.28 0.67
C LEU A 61 4.34 6.22 -0.86
N LEU A 62 3.13 6.44 -1.37
CA LEU A 62 2.83 6.44 -2.80
C LEU A 62 2.99 7.83 -3.45
N GLY A 63 3.27 8.87 -2.66
CA GLY A 63 3.45 10.25 -3.11
C GLY A 63 2.14 10.97 -3.46
N PHE A 64 0.99 10.48 -2.98
CA PHE A 64 -0.33 11.08 -3.25
C PHE A 64 -0.70 12.18 -2.26
N LEU A 65 -0.07 12.19 -1.09
CA LEU A 65 -0.10 13.31 -0.16
C LEU A 65 1.30 13.52 0.43
N LYS A 66 1.48 14.63 1.13
CA LYS A 66 2.63 14.88 2.02
C LYS A 66 2.15 15.46 3.35
N VAL A 67 2.91 15.23 4.41
CA VAL A 67 2.64 15.83 5.72
C VAL A 67 3.60 17.01 5.96
N GLU A 68 3.06 18.18 6.29
CA GLU A 68 3.84 19.37 6.65
C GLU A 68 3.32 19.99 7.95
N SER A 69 4.10 19.88 9.03
CA SER A 69 3.76 20.49 10.32
C SER A 69 2.36 20.14 10.86
N GLY A 70 1.90 18.90 10.61
CA GLY A 70 0.56 18.42 11.01
C GLY A 70 -0.52 18.57 9.92
N ASP A 71 -0.26 19.35 8.87
CA ASP A 71 -1.17 19.46 7.73
C ASP A 71 -0.97 18.29 6.76
N LEU A 72 -2.07 17.68 6.35
CA LEU A 72 -2.15 16.77 5.23
C LEU A 72 -2.34 17.57 3.95
N ILE A 73 -1.44 17.43 2.99
CA ILE A 73 -1.45 18.19 1.74
C ILE A 73 -1.54 17.22 0.56
N LEU A 74 -2.62 17.32 -0.21
CA LEU A 74 -2.82 16.54 -1.42
C LEU A 74 -1.83 16.99 -2.51
N THR A 75 -1.06 16.05 -3.06
CA THR A 75 -0.10 16.32 -4.14
C THR A 75 -0.80 16.39 -5.49
N GLU A 76 -0.08 16.85 -6.51
CA GLU A 76 -0.58 16.82 -7.89
C GLU A 76 -0.80 15.38 -8.37
N GLU A 77 0.09 14.46 -8.00
CA GLU A 77 -0.05 13.02 -8.26
C GLU A 77 -1.32 12.46 -7.60
N GLY A 78 -1.63 12.87 -6.36
CA GLY A 78 -2.86 12.51 -5.66
C GLY A 78 -4.11 13.01 -6.38
N ARG A 79 -4.11 14.26 -6.85
CA ARG A 79 -5.21 14.83 -7.66
C ARG A 79 -5.40 14.08 -8.97
N GLN A 80 -4.31 13.78 -9.67
CA GLN A 80 -4.35 12.99 -10.90
C GLN A 80 -4.87 11.58 -10.67
N PHE A 81 -4.55 10.97 -9.52
CA PHE A 81 -5.11 9.68 -9.13
C PHE A 81 -6.64 9.78 -8.91
N LEU A 82 -7.11 10.78 -8.15
CA LEU A 82 -8.53 10.98 -7.88
C LEU A 82 -9.35 11.27 -9.13
N ALA A 83 -8.80 12.02 -10.08
CA ALA A 83 -9.44 12.35 -11.35
C ALA A 83 -9.67 11.13 -12.27
N LYS A 84 -9.04 9.98 -11.99
CA LYS A 84 -9.21 8.76 -12.77
C LYS A 84 -10.45 7.99 -12.32
N GLY A 85 -11.16 7.41 -13.30
CA GLY A 85 -12.17 6.39 -13.02
C GLY A 85 -11.56 5.09 -12.51
N ALA A 86 -12.39 4.15 -12.05
CA ALA A 86 -11.97 2.93 -11.36
C ALA A 86 -10.86 2.13 -12.08
N SER A 87 -10.99 1.88 -13.39
CA SER A 87 -9.95 1.19 -14.15
C SER A 87 -8.65 1.98 -14.27
N GLY A 88 -8.73 3.31 -14.32
CA GLY A 88 -7.56 4.19 -14.37
C GLY A 88 -6.82 4.21 -13.04
N ARG A 89 -7.55 4.25 -11.91
CA ARG A 89 -6.98 4.15 -10.56
C ARG A 89 -6.19 2.85 -10.36
N LYS A 90 -6.69 1.71 -10.85
CA LYS A 90 -5.96 0.42 -10.77
C LYS A 90 -4.62 0.45 -11.51
N LYS A 91 -4.61 0.97 -12.75
CA LYS A 91 -3.37 1.10 -13.55
C LYS A 91 -2.40 2.09 -12.91
N PHE A 92 -2.90 3.23 -12.44
CA PHE A 92 -2.06 4.23 -11.79
C PHE A 92 -1.42 3.70 -10.50
N LEU A 93 -2.18 2.97 -9.70
CA LEU A 93 -1.64 2.29 -8.52
C LEU A 93 -0.61 1.23 -8.89
N ASN A 94 -0.82 0.46 -9.96
CA ASN A 94 0.18 -0.49 -10.45
C ASN A 94 1.54 0.19 -10.68
N GLU A 95 1.54 1.30 -11.41
CA GLU A 95 2.75 2.08 -11.72
C GLU A 95 3.47 2.59 -10.47
N HIS A 96 2.73 2.99 -9.42
CA HIS A 96 3.31 3.50 -8.18
C HIS A 96 3.78 2.39 -7.24
N ILE A 97 2.97 1.34 -7.06
CA ILE A 97 3.30 0.19 -6.22
C ILE A 97 4.51 -0.56 -6.77
N MET A 98 4.62 -0.71 -8.10
CA MET A 98 5.78 -1.34 -8.74
C MET A 98 7.08 -0.55 -8.56
N LYS A 99 7.06 0.68 -8.02
CA LYS A 99 8.28 1.42 -7.63
C LYS A 99 8.81 0.97 -6.27
N LEU A 100 7.96 0.42 -5.40
CA LEU A 100 8.30 -0.04 -4.06
C LEU A 100 9.23 -1.26 -4.12
N SER A 101 10.29 -1.27 -3.29
CA SER A 101 11.23 -2.40 -3.21
C SER A 101 10.54 -3.71 -2.86
N ALA A 102 9.55 -3.67 -1.97
CA ALA A 102 8.76 -4.82 -1.56
C ALA A 102 8.07 -5.50 -2.74
N PHE A 103 7.33 -4.75 -3.55
CA PHE A 103 6.62 -5.30 -4.69
C PHE A 103 7.54 -5.74 -5.82
N LYS A 104 8.67 -5.04 -6.05
CA LYS A 104 9.70 -5.51 -6.98
C LYS A 104 10.25 -6.88 -6.57
N ALA A 105 10.65 -7.02 -5.31
CA ALA A 105 11.21 -8.25 -4.77
C ALA A 105 10.21 -9.42 -4.83
N ILE A 106 8.94 -9.16 -4.49
CA ILE A 106 7.86 -10.16 -4.59
C ILE A 106 7.64 -10.58 -6.05
N VAL A 107 7.55 -9.62 -6.98
CA VAL A 107 7.38 -9.93 -8.40
C VAL A 107 8.56 -10.73 -8.95
N ASP A 108 9.79 -10.39 -8.59
CA ASP A 108 10.97 -11.14 -9.03
C ASP A 108 11.01 -12.55 -8.41
N PHE A 109 10.63 -12.68 -7.14
CA PHE A 109 10.44 -13.97 -6.48
C PHE A 109 9.42 -14.84 -7.23
N LEU A 110 8.22 -14.32 -7.51
CA LEU A 110 7.22 -15.05 -8.29
C LEU A 110 7.74 -15.42 -9.69
N ARG A 111 8.42 -14.51 -10.41
CA ARG A 111 8.98 -14.77 -11.75
C ARG A 111 10.00 -15.91 -11.75
N SER A 112 10.74 -16.10 -10.66
CA SER A 112 11.72 -17.19 -10.55
C SER A 112 11.07 -18.58 -10.38
N HIS A 113 9.77 -18.65 -10.07
CA HIS A 113 9.04 -19.90 -9.88
C HIS A 113 8.36 -20.37 -11.17
N LYS A 114 8.15 -21.69 -11.27
CA LYS A 114 7.43 -22.30 -12.40
C LYS A 114 6.04 -21.67 -12.53
N ASN A 115 5.65 -21.32 -13.75
CA ASN A 115 4.38 -20.65 -14.06
C ASN A 115 4.17 -19.27 -13.40
N HIS A 116 5.21 -18.68 -12.82
CA HIS A 116 5.16 -17.44 -12.04
C HIS A 116 4.20 -17.48 -10.85
N GLU A 117 4.08 -18.65 -10.23
CA GLU A 117 3.10 -18.99 -9.21
C GLU A 117 3.80 -19.57 -7.98
N VAL A 118 3.35 -19.16 -6.79
CA VAL A 118 3.85 -19.61 -5.49
C VAL A 118 2.69 -19.87 -4.54
N THR A 119 2.90 -20.76 -3.59
CA THR A 119 2.01 -20.96 -2.43
C THR A 119 2.17 -19.84 -1.41
N ARG A 120 1.21 -19.71 -0.50
CA ARG A 120 1.29 -18.79 0.64
C ARG A 120 2.51 -19.12 1.52
N GLU A 121 2.80 -20.40 1.71
CA GLU A 121 3.91 -20.90 2.51
C GLU A 121 5.27 -20.52 1.88
N GLU A 122 5.43 -20.71 0.57
CA GLU A 122 6.65 -20.29 -0.15
C GLU A 122 6.86 -18.77 -0.07
N LEU A 123 5.80 -17.98 -0.19
CA LEU A 123 5.89 -16.53 0.00
C LEU A 123 6.26 -16.16 1.44
N LEU A 124 5.70 -16.84 2.44
CA LEU A 124 6.02 -16.61 3.84
C LEU A 124 7.50 -16.91 4.13
N GLU A 125 8.01 -18.04 3.63
CA GLU A 125 9.43 -18.39 3.74
C GLU A 125 10.35 -17.39 3.05
N PHE A 126 9.91 -16.82 1.92
CA PHE A 126 10.63 -15.74 1.27
C PHE A 126 10.69 -14.48 2.14
N LEU A 127 9.55 -14.04 2.70
CA LEU A 127 9.48 -12.85 3.55
C LEU A 127 10.29 -13.01 4.84
N ARG A 128 10.28 -14.18 5.47
CA ARG A 128 11.06 -14.51 6.68
C ARG A 128 12.57 -14.37 6.50
N LYS A 129 13.08 -14.32 5.27
CA LYS A 129 14.51 -14.05 5.01
C LYS A 129 14.85 -12.56 5.15
N GLU A 130 13.85 -11.69 5.02
CA GLU A 130 14.01 -10.23 4.98
C GLU A 130 13.49 -9.52 6.24
N MET A 131 12.62 -10.16 7.02
CA MET A 131 11.97 -9.59 8.22
C MET A 131 11.69 -10.65 9.29
N SER A 132 11.18 -10.22 10.45
CA SER A 132 10.77 -11.11 11.54
C SER A 132 9.61 -12.03 11.11
N ASP A 133 9.41 -13.13 11.83
CA ASP A 133 8.31 -14.05 11.54
C ASP A 133 6.93 -13.35 11.64
N GLU A 134 6.73 -12.60 12.72
CA GLU A 134 5.52 -11.82 12.96
C GLU A 134 5.27 -10.76 11.87
N ASP A 135 6.31 -10.05 11.44
CA ASP A 135 6.21 -9.09 10.34
C ASP A 135 5.89 -9.79 9.00
N ALA A 136 6.48 -10.95 8.75
CA ALA A 136 6.26 -11.71 7.53
C ALA A 136 4.81 -12.22 7.43
N GLU A 137 4.29 -12.77 8.52
CA GLU A 137 2.90 -13.24 8.59
C GLU A 137 1.90 -12.08 8.42
N SER A 138 2.16 -10.96 9.10
CA SER A 138 1.30 -9.77 9.03
C SER A 138 1.39 -9.02 7.69
N ALA A 139 2.46 -9.19 6.91
CA ALA A 139 2.62 -8.58 5.60
C ALA A 139 1.78 -9.25 4.49
N ILE A 140 1.53 -10.57 4.58
CA ILE A 140 0.85 -11.33 3.51
C ILE A 140 -0.52 -10.74 3.14
N PRO A 141 -1.44 -10.44 4.09
CA PRO A 141 -2.73 -9.84 3.76
C PRO A 141 -2.61 -8.53 2.98
N TRP A 142 -1.63 -7.68 3.33
CA TRP A 142 -1.38 -6.41 2.66
C TRP A 142 -0.79 -6.57 1.26
N ILE A 143 0.11 -7.53 1.07
CA ILE A 143 0.63 -7.90 -0.25
C ILE A 143 -0.52 -8.35 -1.16
N VAL A 144 -1.43 -9.17 -0.63
CA VAL A 144 -2.60 -9.68 -1.37
C VAL A 144 -3.58 -8.54 -1.69
N GLU A 145 -3.93 -7.70 -0.71
CA GLU A 145 -4.84 -6.57 -0.87
C GLU A 145 -4.36 -5.62 -1.98
N TRP A 146 -3.14 -5.10 -1.81
CA TRP A 146 -2.58 -4.10 -2.72
C TRP A 146 -2.20 -4.69 -4.08
N GLY A 147 -1.67 -5.92 -4.09
CA GLY A 147 -1.30 -6.63 -5.32
C GLY A 147 -2.52 -6.97 -6.19
N ARG A 148 -3.64 -7.37 -5.58
CA ARG A 148 -4.88 -7.66 -6.32
C ARG A 148 -5.54 -6.38 -6.81
N TYR A 149 -5.66 -5.36 -5.97
CA TYR A 149 -6.30 -4.11 -6.36
C TYR A 149 -5.60 -3.47 -7.56
N SER A 150 -4.27 -3.46 -7.54
CA SER A 150 -3.41 -2.91 -8.59
C SER A 150 -3.19 -3.84 -9.77
N LEU A 151 -3.84 -5.00 -9.81
CA LEU A 151 -3.71 -5.98 -10.90
C LEU A 151 -2.27 -6.49 -11.11
N ILE A 152 -1.42 -6.46 -10.09
CA ILE A 152 -0.07 -7.05 -10.11
C ILE A 152 -0.18 -8.56 -9.86
N LEU A 153 -1.02 -8.95 -8.91
CA LEU A 153 -1.13 -10.31 -8.42
C LEU A 153 -2.57 -10.83 -8.55
N HIS A 154 -2.69 -12.11 -8.85
CA HIS A 154 -3.87 -12.91 -8.60
C HIS A 154 -3.63 -13.75 -7.35
N TYR A 155 -4.65 -13.88 -6.52
CA TYR A 155 -4.66 -14.81 -5.40
C TYR A 155 -5.88 -15.71 -5.54
N ASP A 156 -5.65 -17.02 -5.57
CA ASP A 156 -6.70 -18.04 -5.57
C ASP A 156 -6.93 -18.53 -4.15
N SER A 157 -8.09 -18.18 -3.59
CA SER A 157 -8.46 -18.53 -2.21
C SER A 157 -8.72 -20.03 -2.02
N ASN A 158 -8.96 -20.80 -3.09
CA ASN A 158 -9.27 -22.22 -2.97
C ASN A 158 -8.01 -23.05 -2.74
N ASN A 159 -6.87 -22.60 -3.25
CA ASN A 159 -5.59 -23.32 -3.14
C ASN A 159 -4.46 -22.48 -2.50
N GLY A 160 -4.74 -21.25 -2.07
CA GLY A 160 -3.79 -20.40 -1.37
C GLY A 160 -2.64 -19.91 -2.24
N LYS A 161 -2.79 -19.89 -3.57
CA LYS A 161 -1.70 -19.56 -4.49
C LYS A 161 -1.72 -18.11 -4.95
N LEU A 162 -0.53 -17.52 -5.03
CA LEU A 162 -0.28 -16.22 -5.62
C LEU A 162 0.38 -16.37 -6.99
N LYS A 163 -0.04 -15.57 -7.96
CA LYS A 163 0.51 -15.55 -9.30
C LYS A 163 0.58 -14.13 -9.86
N ILE A 164 1.60 -13.84 -10.66
CA ILE A 164 1.65 -12.56 -11.38
C ILE A 164 0.56 -12.53 -12.45
N LEU A 165 -0.30 -11.51 -12.40
CA LEU A 165 -1.14 -11.14 -13.53
C LEU A 165 -0.22 -10.54 -14.59
N ARG A 166 -0.26 -11.06 -15.82
CA ARG A 166 0.61 -10.58 -16.93
C ARG A 166 0.64 -9.06 -16.92
N THR A 167 1.78 -8.48 -16.57
CA THR A 167 2.02 -7.05 -16.76
C THR A 167 1.88 -6.77 -18.26
N PRO A 168 1.07 -5.77 -18.67
CA PRO A 168 1.10 -5.32 -20.05
C PRO A 168 2.55 -5.05 -20.46
N LYS A 169 2.95 -5.53 -21.64
CA LYS A 169 4.23 -5.19 -22.25
C LYS A 169 4.32 -3.70 -22.49
#